data_AF-A0A355C4J5-F1
#
_entry.id   AF-A0A355C4J5-F1
#
_cell.length_a   1.000
_cell.length_b   1.000
_cell.length_c   1.000
_cell.angle_alpha   90.00
_cell.angle_beta   90.00
_cell.angle_gamma   90.00
#
_symmetry.space_group_name_H-M   'P 1'
#
loop_
_entity.id
_entity.type
_entity.pdbx_description
1 polymer ?
#
loop_
_entity_poly.entity_id
_entity_poly.type
_entity_poly.pdbx_seq_one_letter_code
_entity_poly.pdbx_strand_id
1 'polypeptide(L)'
;MCGIIGILGKSDVAPQIVEGLKRLEYRGYDSAGVATIRDGRLDRRRASGRLAALNEKLSALPLPGATGIGHTRWATHGAPTDANAHPHATEKVALVHNGIIENFAELREELKTKGFSFASQTDSEVAAQLITYYLRNEKLAPKDAVKAALGRMRGAFAFAIIFSGEDDLLIAARRGSPLAIGRGEGEMFVGSDAYALAPFTNRVTYLEEGDYAIITRAGFEIYDEQGRLANRPETISSASENMVDKDGHRHFMAKEIHEQPEVIAHTLSRYIDAATGEIRLPKGSFDFASLERLTISACGTAYYA
;
A
#
# COMPACT_ATOMS: atom_id res chain seq x y z
N MET A 1 4.32 7.99 6.00
CA MET A 1 3.53 6.76 5.78
C MET A 1 4.21 5.97 4.67
N CYS A 2 4.40 4.67 4.74
CA CYS A 2 5.07 3.97 3.64
C CYS A 2 4.19 3.90 2.36
N GLY A 3 4.77 3.54 1.22
CA GLY A 3 4.05 3.35 -0.05
C GLY A 3 4.08 1.90 -0.54
N ILE A 4 2.94 1.35 -0.98
CA ILE A 4 2.84 0.01 -1.59
C ILE A 4 2.41 0.15 -3.05
N ILE A 5 3.06 -0.61 -3.93
CA ILE A 5 2.60 -0.89 -5.29
C ILE A 5 2.70 -2.39 -5.56
N GLY A 6 1.69 -2.96 -6.21
CA GLY A 6 1.69 -4.32 -6.74
C GLY A 6 1.12 -4.32 -8.14
N ILE A 7 1.68 -5.13 -9.05
CA ILE A 7 1.28 -5.18 -10.45
C ILE A 7 1.28 -6.64 -10.92
N LEU A 8 0.15 -7.07 -11.47
CA LEU A 8 0.03 -8.22 -12.36
C LEU A 8 -0.13 -7.66 -13.79
N GLY A 9 0.99 -7.52 -14.49
CA GLY A 9 1.07 -6.89 -15.80
C GLY A 9 1.25 -7.89 -16.95
N LYS A 10 1.37 -7.39 -18.17
CA LYS A 10 1.61 -8.22 -19.38
C LYS A 10 3.09 -8.35 -19.77
N SER A 11 3.94 -7.50 -19.20
CA SER A 11 5.38 -7.41 -19.48
C SER A 11 6.14 -7.13 -18.19
N ASP A 12 7.47 -6.98 -18.26
CA ASP A 12 8.30 -6.64 -17.11
C ASP A 12 7.77 -5.42 -16.34
N VAL A 13 7.34 -5.63 -15.09
CA VAL A 13 6.62 -4.61 -14.31
C VAL A 13 7.53 -3.74 -13.44
N ALA A 14 8.80 -4.08 -13.27
CA ALA A 14 9.70 -3.34 -12.37
C ALA A 14 9.78 -1.82 -12.70
N PRO A 15 9.86 -1.38 -13.98
CA PRO A 15 9.81 0.05 -14.30
C PRO A 15 8.49 0.71 -13.94
N GLN A 16 7.36 0.03 -14.16
CA GLN A 16 6.03 0.54 -13.80
C GLN A 16 5.89 0.67 -12.28
N ILE A 17 6.39 -0.32 -11.52
CA ILE A 17 6.41 -0.28 -10.06
C ILE A 17 7.18 0.94 -9.57
N VAL A 18 8.37 1.20 -10.13
CA VAL A 18 9.18 2.39 -9.80
C VAL A 18 8.41 3.68 -10.05
N GLU A 19 7.72 3.80 -11.19
CA GLU A 19 6.92 5.00 -11.50
C GLU A 19 5.78 5.21 -10.49
N GLY A 20 5.11 4.13 -10.08
CA GLY A 20 4.11 4.19 -9.01
C GLY A 20 4.71 4.60 -7.66
N LEU A 21 5.89 4.09 -7.32
CA LEU A 21 6.60 4.43 -6.08
C LEU A 21 7.10 5.88 -6.05
N LYS A 22 7.49 6.45 -7.19
CA LYS A 22 7.91 7.86 -7.31
C LYS A 22 6.82 8.81 -6.84
N ARG A 23 5.56 8.47 -7.11
CA ARG A 23 4.38 9.20 -6.65
C ARG A 23 4.12 9.07 -5.16
N LEU A 24 4.70 8.08 -4.51
CA LEU A 24 4.57 7.83 -3.06
C LEU A 24 5.80 8.26 -2.26
N GLU A 25 6.86 8.80 -2.90
CA GLU A 25 8.12 9.15 -2.24
C GLU A 25 7.95 10.24 -1.16
N TYR A 26 6.94 11.12 -1.31
CA TYR A 26 6.61 12.12 -0.28
C TYR A 26 6.19 11.50 1.06
N ARG A 27 5.78 10.23 1.07
CA ARG A 27 5.35 9.54 2.28
C ARG A 27 6.48 8.77 2.97
N GLY A 28 7.52 8.37 2.24
CA GLY A 28 8.65 7.58 2.74
C GLY A 28 9.85 7.59 1.80
N TYR A 29 11.04 7.85 2.34
CA TYR A 29 12.28 8.06 1.56
C TYR A 29 13.53 7.43 2.19
N ASP A 30 13.37 6.61 3.23
CA ASP A 30 14.50 6.00 3.94
C ASP A 30 15.09 4.79 3.20
N SER A 31 14.25 4.07 2.45
CA SER A 31 14.65 2.96 1.58
C SER A 31 13.52 2.62 0.61
N ALA A 32 13.85 1.93 -0.47
CA ALA A 32 12.89 1.41 -1.43
C ALA A 32 13.32 0.05 -2.00
N GLY A 33 12.37 -0.70 -2.56
CA GLY A 33 12.68 -1.95 -3.24
C GLY A 33 11.56 -2.47 -4.12
N VAL A 34 11.91 -3.44 -4.98
CA VAL A 34 11.01 -4.18 -5.88
C VAL A 34 11.33 -5.67 -5.78
N ALA A 35 10.31 -6.51 -5.88
CA ALA A 35 10.42 -7.94 -6.13
C ALA A 35 9.54 -8.33 -7.31
N THR A 36 10.00 -9.26 -8.13
CA THR A 36 9.25 -9.80 -9.26
C THR A 36 9.27 -11.32 -9.26
N ILE A 37 8.28 -11.91 -9.93
CA ILE A 37 8.27 -13.31 -10.32
C ILE A 37 8.52 -13.40 -11.84
N ARG A 38 9.48 -14.24 -12.23
CA ARG A 38 9.73 -14.61 -13.62
C ARG A 38 9.91 -16.11 -13.71
N ASP A 39 9.12 -16.77 -14.56
CA ASP A 39 9.18 -18.22 -14.79
C ASP A 39 9.07 -18.98 -13.46
N GLY A 40 8.15 -18.54 -12.59
CA GLY A 40 7.96 -19.06 -11.24
C GLY A 40 9.10 -18.76 -10.25
N ARG A 41 10.13 -17.99 -10.62
CA ARG A 41 11.25 -17.65 -9.73
C ARG A 41 11.12 -16.24 -9.19
N LEU A 42 11.29 -16.12 -7.87
CA LEU A 42 11.28 -14.87 -7.15
C LEU A 42 12.67 -14.24 -7.12
N ASP A 43 12.77 -12.97 -7.51
CA ASP A 43 13.99 -12.16 -7.32
C ASP A 43 13.61 -10.75 -6.83
N ARG A 44 14.58 -10.03 -6.23
CA ARG A 44 14.34 -8.71 -5.64
C ARG A 44 15.55 -7.79 -5.67
N ARG A 45 15.30 -6.49 -5.72
CA ARG A 45 16.29 -5.42 -5.56
C ARG A 45 15.81 -4.46 -4.49
N ARG A 46 16.73 -4.06 -3.60
CA ARG A 46 16.45 -3.15 -2.49
C ARG A 46 17.59 -2.16 -2.34
N ALA A 47 17.28 -0.96 -1.92
CA ALA A 47 18.25 0.10 -1.65
C ALA A 47 17.83 0.92 -0.43
N SER A 48 18.76 1.19 0.48
CA SER A 48 18.66 2.29 1.41
C SER A 48 18.77 3.64 0.68
N GLY A 49 18.12 4.65 1.23
CA GLY A 49 18.01 5.98 0.65
C GLY A 49 16.80 6.14 -0.28
N ARG A 50 16.87 7.20 -1.08
CA ARG A 50 15.78 7.62 -1.98
C ARG A 50 15.61 6.67 -3.16
N LEU A 51 14.49 6.81 -3.87
CA LEU A 51 14.14 5.97 -5.00
C LEU A 51 15.20 5.96 -6.11
N ALA A 52 15.98 7.04 -6.24
CA ALA A 52 17.12 7.12 -7.16
C ALA A 52 18.15 5.99 -6.97
N ALA A 53 18.44 5.60 -5.72
CA ALA A 53 19.39 4.52 -5.43
C ALA A 53 18.86 3.15 -5.90
N LEU A 54 17.55 2.94 -5.83
CA LEU A 54 16.91 1.75 -6.37
C LEU A 54 16.97 1.71 -7.90
N ASN A 55 16.76 2.86 -8.55
CA ASN A 55 16.84 2.97 -10.02
C ASN A 55 18.23 2.67 -10.55
N GLU A 56 19.27 3.13 -9.86
CA GLU A 56 20.66 2.80 -10.22
C GLU A 56 20.88 1.29 -10.15
N LYS A 57 20.45 0.63 -9.05
CA LYS A 57 20.54 -0.82 -8.91
C LYS A 57 19.76 -1.58 -9.99
N LEU A 58 18.55 -1.14 -10.34
CA LEU A 58 17.75 -1.76 -11.39
C LEU A 58 18.35 -1.57 -12.79
N SER A 59 19.03 -0.45 -13.03
CA SER A 59 19.73 -0.20 -14.29
C SER A 59 20.95 -1.12 -14.44
N ALA A 60 21.69 -1.33 -13.35
CA ALA A 60 22.85 -2.23 -13.33
C ALA A 60 22.47 -3.71 -13.32
N LEU A 61 21.39 -4.07 -12.61
CA LEU A 61 20.91 -5.43 -12.41
C LEU A 61 19.39 -5.47 -12.64
N PRO A 62 18.96 -5.53 -13.92
CA PRO A 62 17.55 -5.57 -14.28
C PRO A 62 16.78 -6.68 -13.55
N LEU A 63 15.50 -6.40 -13.29
CA LEU A 63 14.62 -7.28 -12.54
C LEU A 63 13.37 -7.61 -13.39
N PRO A 64 13.48 -8.59 -14.30
CA PRO A 64 12.39 -8.96 -15.20
C PRO A 64 11.30 -9.74 -14.49
N GLY A 65 10.11 -9.82 -15.09
CA GLY A 65 8.94 -10.51 -14.55
C GLY A 65 7.67 -9.70 -14.65
N ALA A 66 6.57 -10.37 -15.01
CA ALA A 66 5.27 -9.74 -15.25
C ALA A 66 4.40 -9.62 -13.98
N THR A 67 4.89 -10.14 -12.87
CA THR A 67 4.24 -10.08 -11.55
C THR A 67 5.22 -9.49 -10.57
N GLY A 68 4.82 -8.46 -9.83
CA GLY A 68 5.74 -7.81 -8.91
C GLY A 68 5.09 -6.90 -7.90
N ILE A 69 5.86 -6.58 -6.87
CA ILE A 69 5.51 -5.65 -5.80
C ILE A 69 6.69 -4.73 -5.51
N GLY A 70 6.40 -3.54 -5.03
CA GLY A 70 7.40 -2.56 -4.61
C GLY A 70 6.94 -1.74 -3.42
N HIS A 71 7.92 -1.09 -2.79
CA HIS A 71 7.70 -0.35 -1.56
C HIS A 71 8.62 0.84 -1.41
N THR A 72 8.11 1.91 -0.81
CA THR A 72 8.90 3.00 -0.21
C THR A 72 8.67 3.01 1.29
N ARG A 73 9.77 3.05 2.05
CA ARG A 73 9.74 2.86 3.51
C ARG A 73 10.03 4.15 4.25
N TRP A 74 9.26 4.37 5.30
CA TRP A 74 9.57 5.23 6.44
C TRP A 74 9.84 4.31 7.63
N ALA A 75 11.07 4.29 8.14
CA ALA A 75 11.49 3.31 9.13
C ALA A 75 10.84 3.57 10.51
N THR A 76 10.11 2.57 11.03
CA THR A 76 9.58 2.56 12.41
C THR A 76 10.34 1.57 13.29
N HIS A 77 10.58 0.36 12.78
CA HIS A 77 11.38 -0.69 13.44
C HIS A 77 12.66 -1.00 12.66
N GLY A 78 13.82 -0.86 13.30
CA GLY A 78 15.12 -1.17 12.68
C GLY A 78 15.62 -0.08 11.73
N ALA A 79 16.95 0.09 11.70
CA ALA A 79 17.63 1.14 10.94
C ALA A 79 17.35 1.06 9.42
N PRO A 80 17.46 2.19 8.68
CA PRO A 80 17.25 2.24 7.24
C PRO A 80 18.42 1.61 6.47
N THR A 81 18.41 0.28 6.39
CA THR A 81 19.43 -0.54 5.71
C THR A 81 18.81 -1.33 4.56
N ASP A 82 19.64 -1.76 3.62
CA ASP A 82 19.22 -2.70 2.56
C ASP A 82 18.53 -3.95 3.15
N ALA A 83 18.99 -4.43 4.31
CA ALA A 83 18.43 -5.61 4.97
C ALA A 83 17.00 -5.39 5.50
N ASN A 84 16.70 -4.18 6.00
CA ASN A 84 15.39 -3.80 6.55
C ASN A 84 14.46 -3.16 5.51
N ALA A 85 14.96 -2.86 4.31
CA ALA A 85 14.13 -2.41 3.21
C ALA A 85 13.17 -3.51 2.76
N HIS A 86 11.97 -3.11 2.34
CA HIS A 86 11.01 -4.02 1.71
C HIS A 86 11.35 -4.17 0.21
N PRO A 87 10.87 -5.22 -0.48
CA PRO A 87 10.10 -6.36 0.03
C PRO A 87 10.91 -7.32 0.92
N HIS A 88 10.26 -7.81 1.98
CA HIS A 88 10.77 -8.97 2.72
C HIS A 88 10.41 -10.24 1.96
N ALA A 89 11.33 -11.20 1.91
CA ALA A 89 11.15 -12.40 1.10
C ALA A 89 11.75 -13.64 1.76
N THR A 90 11.13 -14.79 1.49
CA THR A 90 11.63 -16.14 1.72
C THR A 90 11.79 -16.85 0.38
N GLU A 91 12.08 -18.15 0.38
CA GLU A 91 12.08 -18.97 -0.83
C GLU A 91 10.68 -19.16 -1.45
N LYS A 92 9.62 -18.88 -0.68
CA LYS A 92 8.22 -19.09 -1.08
C LYS A 92 7.45 -17.82 -1.38
N VAL A 93 7.75 -16.72 -0.70
CA VAL A 93 6.90 -15.53 -0.74
C VAL A 93 7.74 -14.26 -0.68
N ALA A 94 7.30 -13.20 -1.34
CA ALA A 94 7.71 -11.84 -1.02
C ALA A 94 6.50 -11.00 -0.64
N LEU A 95 6.70 -10.10 0.32
CA LEU A 95 5.67 -9.15 0.72
C LEU A 95 6.21 -7.77 0.98
N VAL A 96 5.33 -6.80 0.78
CA VAL A 96 5.50 -5.41 1.21
C VAL A 96 4.42 -5.09 2.23
N HIS A 97 4.76 -4.26 3.20
CA HIS A 97 3.95 -4.02 4.39
C HIS A 97 3.90 -2.53 4.76
N ASN A 98 2.71 -2.02 5.04
CA ASN A 98 2.47 -0.71 5.62
C ASN A 98 1.76 -0.86 6.96
N GLY A 99 2.40 -0.47 8.05
CA GLY A 99 1.80 -0.56 9.38
C GLY A 99 2.74 -1.21 10.38
N ILE A 100 2.17 -1.79 11.43
CA ILE A 100 2.88 -2.45 12.53
C ILE A 100 2.15 -3.74 12.88
N ILE A 101 2.88 -4.85 12.92
CA ILE A 101 2.42 -6.11 13.52
C ILE A 101 2.81 -6.07 15.01
N GLU A 102 1.85 -5.83 15.89
CA GLU A 102 2.12 -5.55 17.31
C GLU A 102 2.65 -6.77 18.07
N ASN A 103 2.19 -7.97 17.71
CA ASN A 103 2.64 -9.21 18.33
C ASN A 103 3.79 -9.89 17.58
N PHE A 104 4.60 -9.14 16.81
CA PHE A 104 5.69 -9.70 16.01
C PHE A 104 6.75 -10.42 16.86
N ALA A 105 7.01 -9.96 18.09
CA ALA A 105 8.01 -10.57 18.98
C ALA A 105 7.60 -11.98 19.41
N GLU A 106 6.34 -12.17 19.81
CA GLU A 106 5.77 -13.47 20.17
C GLU A 106 5.84 -14.45 18.98
N LEU A 107 5.38 -14.00 17.81
CA LEU A 107 5.39 -14.80 16.57
C LEU A 107 6.82 -15.14 16.12
N ARG A 108 7.77 -14.21 16.26
CA ARG A 108 9.18 -14.44 15.92
C ARG A 108 9.78 -15.53 16.79
N GLU A 109 9.58 -15.49 18.10
CA GLU A 109 10.13 -16.52 19.00
C GLU A 109 9.51 -17.89 18.71
N GLU A 110 8.20 -17.97 18.49
CA GLU A 110 7.58 -19.23 18.07
C GLU A 110 8.20 -19.79 16.77
N LEU A 111 8.34 -18.96 15.74
CA LEU A 111 8.90 -19.39 14.46
C LEU A 111 10.35 -19.84 14.58
N LYS A 112 11.15 -19.21 15.46
CA LYS A 112 12.51 -19.69 15.78
C LYS A 112 12.49 -21.09 16.39
N THR A 113 11.57 -21.38 17.32
CA THR A 113 11.45 -22.74 17.89
C THR A 113 11.06 -23.78 16.84
N LYS A 114 10.41 -23.36 15.75
CA LYS A 114 10.06 -24.19 14.59
C LYS A 114 11.15 -24.26 13.52
N GLY A 115 12.34 -23.68 13.78
CA GLY A 115 13.51 -23.76 12.89
C GLY A 115 13.60 -22.67 11.82
N PHE A 116 12.82 -21.59 11.92
CA PHE A 116 12.90 -20.46 10.99
C PHE A 116 13.95 -19.45 11.44
N SER A 117 14.73 -18.94 10.50
CA SER A 117 15.75 -17.90 10.71
C SER A 117 15.25 -16.54 10.25
N PHE A 118 15.81 -15.48 10.82
CA PHE A 118 15.46 -14.09 10.51
C PHE A 118 16.72 -13.33 10.11
N ALA A 119 16.65 -12.59 9.02
CA ALA A 119 17.73 -11.79 8.45
C ALA A 119 17.55 -10.29 8.71
N SER A 120 16.42 -9.88 9.28
CA SER A 120 16.10 -8.48 9.61
C SER A 120 15.58 -8.35 11.05
N GLN A 121 15.47 -7.11 11.48
CA GLN A 121 14.89 -6.77 12.79
C GLN A 121 13.40 -6.42 12.68
N THR A 122 12.87 -6.33 11.46
CA THR A 122 11.52 -5.83 11.18
C THR A 122 10.44 -6.82 11.62
N ASP A 123 9.28 -6.27 11.94
CA ASP A 123 8.03 -6.99 12.10
C ASP A 123 7.54 -7.58 10.77
N SER A 124 7.74 -6.88 9.65
CA SER A 124 7.38 -7.32 8.29
C SER A 124 7.95 -8.70 7.91
N GLU A 125 9.19 -9.02 8.30
CA GLU A 125 9.78 -10.34 8.04
C GLU A 125 9.05 -11.47 8.78
N VAL A 126 8.46 -11.17 9.95
CA VAL A 126 7.66 -12.13 10.72
C VAL A 126 6.42 -12.55 9.93
N ALA A 127 5.75 -11.64 9.22
CA ALA A 127 4.67 -12.00 8.32
C ALA A 127 5.14 -12.94 7.19
N ALA A 128 6.30 -12.66 6.58
CA ALA A 128 6.82 -13.46 5.48
C ALA A 128 7.17 -14.89 5.95
N GLN A 129 7.80 -15.00 7.13
CA GLN A 129 8.12 -16.30 7.71
C GLN A 129 6.87 -17.05 8.19
N LEU A 130 5.87 -16.36 8.74
CA LEU A 130 4.61 -16.99 9.17
C LEU A 130 3.83 -17.57 7.99
N ILE A 131 3.74 -16.83 6.88
CA ILE A 131 3.12 -17.35 5.64
C ILE A 131 3.92 -18.54 5.11
N THR A 132 5.26 -18.46 5.13
CA THR A 132 6.13 -19.55 4.70
C THR A 132 5.96 -20.80 5.55
N TYR A 133 5.77 -20.66 6.87
CA TYR A 133 5.42 -21.76 7.76
C TYR A 133 4.15 -22.49 7.30
N TYR A 134 3.08 -21.76 7.02
CA TYR A 134 1.83 -22.36 6.55
C TYR A 134 1.97 -23.03 5.17
N LEU A 135 2.72 -22.43 4.25
CA LEU A 135 2.97 -23.00 2.93
C LEU A 135 3.81 -24.29 3.00
N ARG A 136 4.86 -24.31 3.83
CA ARG A 136 5.85 -25.39 3.85
C ARG A 136 5.48 -26.52 4.82
N ASN A 137 5.11 -26.17 6.04
CA ASN A 137 4.93 -27.13 7.12
C ASN A 137 3.50 -27.65 7.16
N GLU A 138 2.52 -26.76 7.01
CA GLU A 138 1.10 -27.13 6.97
C GLU A 138 0.60 -27.46 5.55
N LYS A 139 1.43 -27.21 4.52
CA LYS A 139 1.15 -27.50 3.10
C LYS A 139 -0.15 -26.86 2.60
N LEU A 140 -0.50 -25.69 3.14
CA LEU A 140 -1.67 -24.93 2.72
C LEU A 140 -1.43 -24.29 1.35
N ALA A 141 -2.49 -24.12 0.58
CA ALA A 141 -2.45 -23.29 -0.63
C ALA A 141 -2.18 -21.82 -0.26
N PRO A 142 -1.63 -20.99 -1.18
CA PRO A 142 -1.29 -19.59 -0.90
C PRO A 142 -2.39 -18.78 -0.22
N LYS A 143 -3.63 -18.89 -0.71
CA LYS A 143 -4.80 -18.20 -0.12
C LYS A 143 -5.05 -18.59 1.34
N ASP A 144 -4.95 -19.88 1.64
CA ASP A 144 -5.27 -20.44 2.95
C ASP A 144 -4.12 -20.15 3.93
N ALA A 145 -2.88 -20.17 3.45
CA ALA A 145 -1.70 -19.76 4.21
C ALA A 145 -1.75 -18.29 4.62
N VAL A 146 -2.14 -17.38 3.71
CA VAL A 146 -2.32 -15.96 4.04
C VAL A 146 -3.47 -15.79 5.03
N LYS A 147 -4.62 -16.42 4.79
CA LYS A 147 -5.77 -16.34 5.71
C LYS A 147 -5.39 -16.80 7.12
N ALA A 148 -4.68 -17.92 7.24
CA ALA A 148 -4.21 -18.44 8.52
C ALA A 148 -3.22 -17.47 9.21
N ALA A 149 -2.29 -16.88 8.46
CA ALA A 149 -1.35 -15.90 8.99
C ALA A 149 -2.07 -14.62 9.46
N LEU A 150 -3.01 -14.08 8.68
CA LEU A 150 -3.80 -12.89 9.03
C LEU A 150 -4.59 -13.08 10.33
N GLY A 151 -5.13 -14.28 10.57
CA GLY A 151 -5.84 -14.61 11.80
C GLY A 151 -4.97 -14.58 13.07
N ARG A 152 -3.64 -14.55 12.93
CA ARG A 152 -2.70 -14.54 14.05
C ARG A 152 -2.00 -13.21 14.28
N MET A 153 -2.01 -12.31 13.28
CA MET A 153 -1.35 -11.02 13.38
C MET A 153 -2.28 -9.98 14.03
N ARG A 154 -1.73 -9.21 14.98
CA ARG A 154 -2.41 -8.10 15.67
C ARG A 154 -1.81 -6.77 15.22
N GLY A 155 -2.61 -5.71 15.34
CA GLY A 155 -2.23 -4.35 14.95
C GLY A 155 -2.86 -3.91 13.63
N ALA A 156 -2.28 -2.87 13.05
CA ALA A 156 -2.72 -2.26 11.81
C ALA A 156 -1.67 -2.49 10.73
N PHE A 157 -2.04 -3.14 9.63
CA PHE A 157 -1.19 -3.47 8.51
C PHE A 157 -1.94 -3.45 7.17
N ALA A 158 -1.22 -3.17 6.09
CA ALA A 158 -1.63 -3.48 4.73
C ALA A 158 -0.52 -4.25 4.04
N PHE A 159 -0.87 -5.28 3.29
CA PHE A 159 0.06 -6.16 2.59
C PHE A 159 -0.24 -6.23 1.09
N ALA A 160 0.82 -6.33 0.29
CA ALA A 160 0.76 -6.94 -1.03
C ALA A 160 1.79 -8.07 -1.10
N ILE A 161 1.37 -9.24 -1.57
CA ILE A 161 2.07 -10.51 -1.40
C ILE A 161 2.10 -11.24 -2.74
N ILE A 162 3.29 -11.72 -3.14
CA ILE A 162 3.51 -12.55 -4.35
C ILE A 162 4.23 -13.84 -3.98
N PHE A 163 4.02 -14.90 -4.76
CA PHE A 163 4.45 -16.25 -4.43
C PHE A 163 5.38 -16.83 -5.49
N SER A 164 6.45 -17.48 -5.04
CA SER A 164 7.33 -18.26 -5.89
C SER A 164 6.54 -19.44 -6.49
N GLY A 165 6.63 -19.63 -7.79
CA GLY A 165 5.86 -20.62 -8.56
C GLY A 165 4.50 -20.13 -9.06
N GLU A 166 4.06 -18.92 -8.68
CA GLU A 166 2.75 -18.38 -9.07
C GLU A 166 2.93 -17.10 -9.90
N ASP A 167 2.88 -17.24 -11.23
CA ASP A 167 3.05 -16.09 -12.15
C ASP A 167 1.79 -15.23 -12.27
N ASP A 168 0.61 -15.67 -11.81
CA ASP A 168 -0.66 -14.96 -11.90
C ASP A 168 -1.44 -14.89 -10.58
N LEU A 169 -0.71 -14.71 -9.47
CA LEU A 169 -1.32 -14.55 -8.15
C LEU A 169 -0.69 -13.39 -7.39
N LEU A 170 -1.54 -12.48 -6.93
CA LEU A 170 -1.20 -11.47 -5.94
C LEU A 170 -2.28 -11.49 -4.85
N ILE A 171 -1.85 -11.44 -3.59
CA ILE A 171 -2.77 -11.32 -2.46
C ILE A 171 -2.58 -9.97 -1.79
N ALA A 172 -3.67 -9.23 -1.63
CA ALA A 172 -3.72 -7.97 -0.93
C ALA A 172 -4.49 -8.15 0.38
N ALA A 173 -4.07 -7.53 1.47
CA ALA A 173 -4.80 -7.59 2.75
C ALA A 173 -4.73 -6.26 3.48
N ARG A 174 -5.83 -5.88 4.14
CA ARG A 174 -5.98 -4.60 4.84
C ARG A 174 -6.53 -4.81 6.26
N ARG A 175 -5.88 -4.18 7.23
CA ARG A 175 -6.37 -3.92 8.59
C ARG A 175 -5.78 -2.58 9.05
N GLY A 176 -6.54 -1.51 9.10
CA GLY A 176 -6.10 -0.16 9.48
C GLY A 176 -5.48 0.65 8.33
N SER A 177 -4.36 0.21 7.77
CA SER A 177 -3.67 0.93 6.68
C SER A 177 -4.45 0.87 5.35
N PRO A 178 -4.56 1.97 4.58
CA PRO A 178 -5.34 1.99 3.35
C PRO A 178 -4.72 1.11 2.25
N LEU A 179 -5.60 0.49 1.46
CA LEU A 179 -5.23 -0.31 0.30
C LEU A 179 -6.35 -0.31 -0.73
N ALA A 180 -5.99 -0.23 -2.00
CA ALA A 180 -6.93 -0.21 -3.12
C ALA A 180 -6.45 -1.10 -4.25
N ILE A 181 -7.40 -1.66 -5.00
CA ILE A 181 -7.19 -2.49 -6.18
C ILE A 181 -7.55 -1.66 -7.41
N GLY A 182 -6.62 -1.55 -8.35
CA GLY A 182 -6.83 -0.93 -9.66
C GLY A 182 -7.06 -1.99 -10.73
N ARG A 183 -8.03 -1.75 -11.62
CA ARG A 183 -8.32 -2.65 -12.76
C ARG A 183 -7.87 -2.03 -14.08
N GLY A 184 -6.99 -2.72 -14.80
CA GLY A 184 -6.61 -2.40 -16.18
C GLY A 184 -7.26 -3.34 -17.19
N GLU A 185 -6.79 -3.28 -18.44
CA GLU A 185 -7.19 -4.22 -19.48
C GLU A 185 -6.33 -5.48 -19.44
N GLY A 186 -6.79 -6.53 -18.75
CA GLY A 186 -6.01 -7.77 -18.57
C GLY A 186 -4.77 -7.60 -17.68
N GLU A 187 -4.79 -6.57 -16.84
CA GLU A 187 -3.77 -6.25 -15.84
C GLU A 187 -4.48 -5.84 -14.54
N MET A 188 -3.84 -6.11 -13.41
CA MET A 188 -4.34 -5.73 -12.10
C MET A 188 -3.27 -5.01 -11.30
N PHE A 189 -3.69 -4.03 -10.51
CA PHE A 189 -2.81 -3.19 -9.72
C PHE A 189 -3.27 -3.17 -8.26
N VAL A 190 -2.33 -3.01 -7.33
CA VAL A 190 -2.59 -2.78 -5.91
C VAL A 190 -1.78 -1.59 -5.47
N GLY A 191 -2.40 -0.67 -4.73
CA GLY A 191 -1.75 0.55 -4.27
C GLY A 191 -2.22 0.94 -2.88
N SER A 192 -1.33 1.49 -2.06
CA SER A 192 -1.73 2.09 -0.77
C SER A 192 -2.55 3.38 -0.93
N ASP A 193 -2.61 3.92 -2.15
CA ASP A 193 -3.38 5.11 -2.51
C ASP A 193 -3.77 5.03 -4.00
N ALA A 194 -4.96 5.52 -4.36
CA ALA A 194 -5.38 5.64 -5.76
C ALA A 194 -4.47 6.55 -6.57
N TYR A 195 -3.82 7.54 -5.94
CA TYR A 195 -2.84 8.40 -6.60
C TYR A 195 -1.66 7.62 -7.18
N ALA A 196 -1.25 6.54 -6.53
CA ALA A 196 -0.16 5.69 -7.02
C ALA A 196 -0.58 4.81 -8.20
N LEU A 197 -1.89 4.56 -8.34
CA LEU A 197 -2.47 3.76 -9.42
C LEU A 197 -2.85 4.59 -10.65
N ALA A 198 -2.98 5.91 -10.48
CA ALA A 198 -3.41 6.84 -11.52
C ALA A 198 -2.66 6.72 -12.88
N PRO A 199 -1.35 6.40 -12.94
CA PRO A 199 -0.67 6.19 -14.23
C PRO A 199 -1.16 4.96 -15.00
N PHE A 200 -1.77 4.00 -14.31
CA PHE A 200 -2.12 2.69 -14.86
C PHE A 200 -3.63 2.55 -15.06
N THR A 201 -4.43 3.12 -14.17
CA THR A 201 -5.89 3.07 -14.23
C THR A 201 -6.53 4.10 -13.30
N ASN A 202 -7.75 4.53 -13.66
CA ASN A 202 -8.63 5.30 -12.79
C ASN A 202 -9.76 4.45 -12.19
N ARG A 203 -9.88 3.16 -12.57
CA ARG A 203 -10.88 2.23 -12.05
C ARG A 203 -10.37 1.57 -10.79
N VAL A 204 -10.89 2.01 -9.64
CA VAL A 204 -10.37 1.64 -8.33
C VAL A 204 -11.47 1.07 -7.45
N THR A 205 -11.17 -0.05 -6.78
CA THR A 205 -11.98 -0.63 -5.70
C THR A 205 -11.19 -0.54 -4.41
N TYR A 206 -11.74 0.14 -3.40
CA TYR A 206 -11.11 0.24 -2.09
C TYR A 206 -11.43 -0.97 -1.24
N LEU A 207 -10.42 -1.54 -0.58
CA LEU A 207 -10.63 -2.58 0.43
C LEU A 207 -11.19 -1.95 1.70
N GLU A 208 -12.08 -2.64 2.41
CA GLU A 208 -12.57 -2.24 3.72
C GLU A 208 -11.68 -2.80 4.84
N GLU A 209 -12.02 -2.43 6.08
CA GLU A 209 -11.30 -2.90 7.26
C GLU A 209 -11.45 -4.43 7.41
N GLY A 210 -10.31 -5.13 7.52
CA GLY A 210 -10.27 -6.59 7.67
C GLY A 210 -10.36 -7.38 6.35
N ASP A 211 -10.52 -6.70 5.21
CA ASP A 211 -10.59 -7.35 3.91
C ASP A 211 -9.25 -7.96 3.49
N TYR A 212 -9.33 -9.09 2.79
CA TYR A 212 -8.24 -9.58 1.94
C TYR A 212 -8.77 -9.96 0.56
N ALA A 213 -7.94 -9.80 -0.46
CA ALA A 213 -8.30 -10.02 -1.84
C ALA A 213 -7.33 -10.98 -2.52
N ILE A 214 -7.89 -11.90 -3.29
CA ILE A 214 -7.17 -12.82 -4.16
C ILE A 214 -7.27 -12.25 -5.57
N ILE A 215 -6.11 -11.93 -6.18
CA ILE A 215 -6.04 -11.13 -7.40
C ILE A 215 -5.26 -11.92 -8.46
N THR A 216 -5.82 -11.95 -9.67
CA THR A 216 -5.25 -12.53 -10.90
C THR A 216 -5.41 -11.50 -12.02
N ARG A 217 -4.74 -11.65 -13.18
CA ARG A 217 -4.97 -10.75 -14.34
C ARG A 217 -6.42 -10.73 -14.83
N ALA A 218 -7.16 -11.81 -14.59
CA ALA A 218 -8.57 -11.92 -14.99
C ALA A 218 -9.51 -11.11 -14.07
N GLY A 219 -9.09 -10.83 -12.83
CA GLY A 219 -9.91 -10.13 -11.85
C GLY A 219 -9.54 -10.48 -10.43
N PHE A 220 -10.47 -10.23 -9.49
CA PHE A 220 -10.23 -10.44 -8.08
C PHE A 220 -11.49 -10.84 -7.33
N GLU A 221 -11.29 -11.53 -6.22
CA GLU A 221 -12.31 -11.81 -5.20
C GLU A 221 -11.88 -11.16 -3.89
N ILE A 222 -12.81 -10.48 -3.22
CA ILE A 222 -12.59 -9.89 -1.89
C ILE A 222 -13.33 -10.74 -0.87
N TYR A 223 -12.66 -10.98 0.26
CA TYR A 223 -13.20 -11.67 1.42
C TYR A 223 -13.12 -10.76 2.63
N ASP A 224 -14.18 -10.73 3.43
CA ASP A 224 -14.21 -10.00 4.70
C ASP A 224 -13.38 -10.71 5.79
N GLU A 225 -13.30 -10.10 6.97
CA GLU A 225 -12.56 -10.64 8.11
C GLU A 225 -13.06 -12.02 8.56
N GLN A 226 -14.34 -12.33 8.34
CA GLN A 226 -14.93 -13.64 8.63
C GLN A 226 -14.67 -14.66 7.52
N GLY A 227 -14.00 -14.25 6.43
CA GLY A 227 -13.67 -15.07 5.29
C GLY A 227 -14.85 -15.33 4.36
N ARG A 228 -15.88 -14.48 4.37
CA ARG A 228 -17.02 -14.52 3.45
C ARG A 228 -16.74 -13.63 2.25
N LEU A 229 -17.24 -14.02 1.08
CA LEU A 229 -17.16 -13.17 -0.11
C LEU A 229 -17.82 -11.81 0.14
N ALA A 230 -17.11 -10.75 -0.20
CA ALA A 230 -17.53 -9.39 -0.02
C ALA A 230 -17.53 -8.65 -1.36
N ASN A 231 -18.60 -7.89 -1.61
CA ASN A 231 -18.70 -7.05 -2.80
C ASN A 231 -18.31 -5.62 -2.43
N ARG A 232 -17.31 -5.06 -3.11
CA ARG A 232 -16.87 -3.66 -2.94
C ARG A 232 -17.06 -2.92 -4.26
N PRO A 233 -17.72 -1.75 -4.26
CA PRO A 233 -18.01 -1.03 -5.49
C PRO A 233 -16.71 -0.58 -6.18
N GLU A 234 -16.68 -0.71 -7.51
CA GLU A 234 -15.68 -0.05 -8.34
C GLU A 234 -16.05 1.43 -8.47
N THR A 235 -15.05 2.29 -8.38
CA THR A 235 -15.18 3.74 -8.47
C THR A 235 -14.24 4.28 -9.54
N ILE A 236 -14.65 5.35 -10.20
CA ILE A 236 -13.77 6.12 -11.07
C ILE A 236 -13.11 7.19 -10.21
N SER A 237 -11.80 7.03 -9.98
CA SER A 237 -11.00 7.97 -9.21
C SER A 237 -10.59 9.16 -10.06
N SER A 238 -10.81 10.37 -9.56
CA SER A 238 -10.27 11.60 -10.14
C SER A 238 -8.80 11.85 -9.82
N ALA A 239 -8.11 10.90 -9.16
CA ALA A 239 -6.69 11.04 -8.81
C ALA A 239 -5.79 11.23 -10.05
N SER A 240 -6.21 10.77 -11.24
CA SER A 240 -5.51 11.03 -12.50
C SER A 240 -5.66 12.46 -13.01
N GLU A 241 -6.75 13.15 -12.64
CA GLU A 241 -7.02 14.54 -13.05
C GLU A 241 -6.22 15.55 -12.22
N ASN A 242 -5.90 15.19 -10.97
CA ASN A 242 -5.04 15.97 -10.08
C ASN A 242 -3.57 15.58 -10.27
N MET A 243 -2.97 15.99 -11.39
CA MET A 243 -1.55 15.77 -11.62
C MET A 243 -0.74 16.61 -10.62
N VAL A 244 -0.26 15.98 -9.55
CA VAL A 244 0.56 16.65 -8.52
C VAL A 244 1.96 16.90 -9.10
N ASP A 245 2.11 18.07 -9.72
CA ASP A 245 3.38 18.62 -10.15
C ASP A 245 3.67 19.92 -9.39
N LYS A 246 4.90 20.43 -9.50
CA LYS A 246 5.32 21.70 -8.91
C LYS A 246 4.80 22.91 -9.68
N ASP A 247 4.19 22.73 -10.84
CA ASP A 247 3.55 23.79 -11.63
C ASP A 247 4.45 25.04 -11.79
N GLY A 248 5.68 24.82 -12.27
CA GLY A 248 6.67 25.89 -12.43
C GLY A 248 7.34 26.40 -11.14
N HIS A 249 6.90 25.98 -9.95
CA HIS A 249 7.55 26.33 -8.69
C HIS A 249 8.79 25.45 -8.39
N ARG A 250 9.74 25.99 -7.62
CA ARG A 250 10.95 25.25 -7.21
C ARG A 250 10.63 24.10 -6.24
N HIS A 251 9.63 24.29 -5.38
CA HIS A 251 9.25 23.39 -4.29
C HIS A 251 7.72 23.25 -4.20
N PHE A 252 7.22 22.08 -3.80
CA PHE A 252 5.79 21.87 -3.53
C PHE A 252 5.24 22.84 -2.49
N MET A 253 5.96 23.06 -1.39
CA MET A 253 5.57 24.05 -0.38
C MET A 253 5.38 25.46 -0.95
N ALA A 254 6.21 25.86 -1.92
CA ALA A 254 6.06 27.17 -2.55
C ALA A 254 4.78 27.22 -3.39
N LYS A 255 4.51 26.19 -4.20
CA LYS A 255 3.25 26.04 -4.96
C LYS A 255 2.03 26.08 -4.03
N GLU A 256 2.00 25.21 -3.02
CA GLU A 256 0.88 25.06 -2.09
C GLU A 256 0.56 26.36 -1.31
N ILE A 257 1.57 27.18 -1.00
CA ILE A 257 1.37 28.51 -0.41
C ILE A 257 0.70 29.47 -1.42
N HIS A 258 1.11 29.45 -2.68
CA HIS A 258 0.54 30.33 -3.71
C HIS A 258 -0.87 29.91 -4.13
N GLU A 259 -1.19 28.61 -4.04
CA GLU A 259 -2.52 28.08 -4.35
C GLU A 259 -3.57 28.33 -3.24
N GLN A 260 -3.17 28.83 -2.07
CA GLN A 260 -4.09 29.06 -0.95
C GLN A 260 -5.36 29.84 -1.32
N PRO A 261 -5.30 30.96 -2.09
CA PRO A 261 -6.51 31.70 -2.47
C PRO A 261 -7.51 30.86 -3.26
N GLU A 262 -7.03 30.06 -4.21
CA GLU A 262 -7.87 29.19 -5.03
C GLU A 262 -8.44 28.03 -4.21
N VAL A 263 -7.61 27.37 -3.40
CA VAL A 263 -8.04 26.26 -2.54
C VAL A 263 -9.08 26.72 -1.53
N ILE A 264 -8.92 27.91 -0.95
CA ILE A 264 -9.92 28.51 -0.04
C ILE A 264 -11.22 28.78 -0.80
N ALA A 265 -11.16 29.41 -1.98
CA ALA A 265 -12.35 29.67 -2.79
C ALA A 265 -13.10 28.40 -3.17
N HIS A 266 -12.38 27.36 -3.62
CA HIS A 266 -12.96 26.04 -3.91
C HIS A 266 -13.59 25.41 -2.67
N THR A 267 -12.92 25.46 -1.52
CA THR A 267 -13.47 24.92 -0.27
C THR A 267 -14.76 25.63 0.13
N LEU A 268 -14.77 26.97 0.11
CA LEU A 268 -15.95 27.77 0.46
C LEU A 268 -17.11 27.56 -0.52
N SER A 269 -16.83 27.40 -1.82
CA SER A 269 -17.87 27.17 -2.83
C SER A 269 -18.71 25.91 -2.60
N ARG A 270 -18.21 24.95 -1.82
CA ARG A 270 -18.94 23.73 -1.43
C ARG A 270 -19.96 23.97 -0.33
N TYR A 271 -19.75 24.99 0.48
CA TYR A 271 -20.55 25.27 1.67
C TYR A 271 -21.30 26.59 1.62
N ILE A 272 -20.96 27.50 0.72
CA ILE A 272 -21.59 28.82 0.61
C ILE A 272 -22.27 28.95 -0.74
N ASP A 273 -23.55 29.27 -0.70
CA ASP A 273 -24.26 29.74 -1.88
C ASP A 273 -23.84 31.19 -2.18
N ALA A 274 -23.09 31.39 -3.26
CA ALA A 274 -22.60 32.72 -3.63
C ALA A 274 -23.72 33.72 -3.97
N ALA A 275 -24.91 33.25 -4.36
CA ALA A 275 -26.03 34.12 -4.72
C ALA A 275 -26.83 34.58 -3.48
N THR A 276 -26.97 33.71 -2.47
CA THR A 276 -27.75 34.04 -1.25
C THR A 276 -26.87 34.43 -0.07
N GLY A 277 -25.58 34.10 -0.10
CA GLY A 277 -24.66 34.25 1.03
C GLY A 277 -24.91 33.24 2.16
N GLU A 278 -25.77 32.25 1.94
CA GLU A 278 -26.15 31.28 2.97
C GLU A 278 -25.24 30.05 2.97
N ILE A 279 -25.11 29.42 4.16
CA ILE A 279 -24.39 28.17 4.33
C ILE A 279 -25.28 27.00 3.90
N ARG A 280 -24.81 26.21 2.93
CA ARG A 280 -25.38 24.93 2.51
C ARG A 280 -24.61 23.80 3.17
N LEU A 281 -25.21 23.22 4.21
CA LEU A 281 -24.68 22.01 4.83
C LEU A 281 -25.01 20.78 3.96
N PRO A 282 -24.12 19.77 3.88
CA PRO A 282 -24.40 18.52 3.21
C PRO A 282 -25.69 17.84 3.73
N LYS A 283 -26.38 17.08 2.88
CA LYS A 283 -27.53 16.27 3.33
C LYS A 283 -27.10 15.31 4.45
N GLY A 284 -27.89 15.26 5.53
CA GLY A 284 -27.59 14.45 6.71
C GLY A 284 -26.66 15.13 7.72
N SER A 285 -26.36 16.42 7.55
CA SER A 285 -25.65 17.20 8.56
C SER A 285 -26.47 17.29 9.84
N PHE A 286 -25.75 17.32 10.97
CA PHE A 286 -26.34 17.47 12.29
C PHE A 286 -26.82 18.91 12.51
N ASP A 287 -27.88 19.05 13.31
CA ASP A 287 -28.30 20.36 13.79
C ASP A 287 -27.31 20.84 14.86
N PHE A 288 -26.42 21.74 14.47
CA PHE A 288 -25.44 22.34 15.38
C PHE A 288 -26.08 23.02 16.60
N ALA A 289 -27.32 23.52 16.50
CA ALA A 289 -28.01 24.13 17.63
C ALA A 289 -28.38 23.13 18.73
N SER A 290 -28.42 21.83 18.40
CA SER A 290 -28.75 20.76 19.34
C SER A 290 -27.55 20.20 20.10
N LEU A 291 -26.32 20.62 19.74
CA LEU A 291 -25.10 20.06 20.32
C LEU A 291 -24.70 20.74 21.63
N GLU A 292 -24.61 19.96 22.70
CA GLU A 292 -24.15 20.44 24.02
C GLU A 292 -22.62 20.44 24.17
N ARG A 293 -21.90 19.67 23.33
CA ARG A 293 -20.44 19.53 23.42
C ARG A 293 -19.83 19.17 22.07
N LEU A 294 -18.71 19.81 21.75
CA LEU A 294 -17.83 19.47 20.63
C LEU A 294 -16.46 19.00 21.19
N THR A 295 -15.92 17.93 20.64
CA THR A 295 -14.57 17.44 20.96
C THR A 295 -13.83 17.17 19.66
N ILE A 296 -12.66 17.77 19.51
CA ILE A 296 -11.81 17.66 18.32
C ILE A 296 -10.50 17.00 18.75
N SER A 297 -10.02 16.02 17.97
CA SER A 297 -8.72 15.37 18.15
C SER A 297 -7.91 15.52 16.87
N ALA A 298 -6.70 16.05 16.99
CA ALA A 298 -5.80 16.32 15.87
C ALA A 298 -4.33 16.29 16.34
N CYS A 299 -3.39 16.32 15.41
CA CYS A 299 -1.96 16.35 15.68
C CYS A 299 -1.25 17.39 14.79
N GLY A 300 -0.19 18.03 15.31
CA GLY A 300 0.65 18.96 14.54
C GLY A 300 -0.11 20.20 14.04
N THR A 301 0.10 20.61 12.79
CA THR A 301 -0.56 21.80 12.21
C THR A 301 -2.09 21.72 12.24
N ALA A 302 -2.67 20.52 12.14
CA ALA A 302 -4.12 20.33 12.23
C ALA A 302 -4.69 20.59 13.64
N TYR A 303 -3.86 20.53 14.68
CA TYR A 303 -4.25 20.89 16.05
C TYR A 303 -4.24 22.42 16.28
N TYR A 304 -3.44 23.16 15.50
CA TYR A 304 -3.39 24.63 15.60
C TYR A 304 -4.51 25.34 14.82
N ALA A 305 -5.09 24.66 13.83
CA ALA A 305 -6.23 25.13 13.05
C ALA A 305 -7.52 25.04 13.87
#